data_AF-L8PG77-F1
#
_entry.id   AF-L8PG77-F1
#
_cell.length_a   1.000
_cell.length_b   1.000
_cell.length_c   1.000
_cell.angle_alpha   90.00
_cell.angle_beta   90.00
_cell.angle_gamma   90.00
#
_symmetry.space_group_name_H-M   'P 1'
#
loop_
_entity.id
_entity.type
_entity.pdbx_description
1 polymer ?
#
loop_
_entity_poly.entity_id
_entity_poly.type
_entity_poly.pdbx_seq_one_letter_code
_entity_poly.pdbx_strand_id
1 'polypeptide(L)'
;MFNHMDRFPTGSPLPQGHLTAAPWGLRRIAPYPPVDGPVYATVRLDPETQTARYLDTSGVPTMSPGHGTSSGTNPATGTTGQGDRNSDSPDSDTGNDTDQ
;
A
#
# COMPACT_ATOMS: atom_id res chain seq x y z
N MET A 1 17.80 8.37 36.66
CA MET A 1 17.31 9.74 36.41
C MET A 1 18.00 10.26 35.15
N PHE A 2 17.26 10.62 34.10
CA PHE A 2 17.85 11.14 32.86
C PHE A 2 18.01 12.66 33.00
N ASN A 3 19.26 13.14 33.14
CA ASN A 3 19.62 14.52 33.49
C ASN A 3 19.27 15.61 32.45
N HIS A 4 18.54 15.28 31.38
CA HIS A 4 18.35 16.19 30.22
C HIS A 4 16.94 16.17 29.60
N MET A 5 15.94 15.60 30.27
CA MET A 5 14.56 15.49 29.73
C MET A 5 13.89 16.86 29.49
N ASP A 6 14.32 17.87 30.24
CA ASP A 6 13.85 19.26 30.21
C ASP A 6 14.38 20.07 29.00
N ARG A 7 15.20 19.47 28.12
CA ARG A 7 15.70 20.12 26.89
C ARG A 7 14.94 19.76 25.62
N PHE A 8 13.87 18.96 25.71
CA PHE A 8 13.02 18.76 24.53
C PHE A 8 12.18 20.02 24.30
N PRO A 9 12.29 20.67 23.13
CA PRO A 9 11.46 21.82 22.83
C PRO A 9 10.00 21.37 22.77
N THR A 10 9.20 21.81 23.74
CA THR A 10 7.76 21.50 23.86
C THR A 10 6.88 22.51 23.11
N GLY A 11 7.48 23.54 22.51
CA GLY A 11 6.78 24.54 21.72
C GLY A 11 6.73 24.18 20.23
N SER A 12 5.64 24.53 19.57
CA SER A 12 5.63 24.60 18.10
C SER A 12 6.73 25.56 17.66
N PRO A 13 7.64 25.16 16.75
CA PRO A 13 8.71 26.06 16.30
C PRO A 13 8.09 27.33 15.71
N LEU A 14 8.53 28.49 16.22
CA LEU A 14 8.16 29.77 15.63
C LEU A 14 8.61 29.77 14.17
N PRO A 15 7.79 30.22 13.21
CA PRO A 15 8.21 30.26 11.81
C PRO A 15 9.37 31.25 11.68
N GLN A 16 10.61 30.73 11.62
CA GLN A 16 11.86 31.50 11.56
C GLN A 16 12.08 32.19 10.20
N GLY A 17 11.02 32.38 9.40
CA GLY A 17 11.08 33.01 8.08
C GLY A 17 11.85 32.22 7.01
N HIS A 18 12.39 31.05 7.35
CA HIS A 18 13.11 30.19 6.42
C HIS A 18 12.17 29.16 5.81
N LEU A 19 12.16 29.08 4.48
CA LEU A 19 11.47 28.03 3.76
C LEU A 19 12.25 26.72 3.95
N THR A 20 11.69 25.79 4.73
CA THR A 20 12.19 24.42 4.79
C THR A 20 11.90 23.74 3.45
N ALA A 21 12.94 23.41 2.71
CA ALA A 21 12.78 22.62 1.50
C ALA A 21 12.16 21.27 1.86
N ALA A 22 11.18 20.82 1.06
CA ALA A 22 10.57 19.51 1.26
C ALA A 22 11.67 18.42 1.31
N PRO A 23 11.56 17.39 2.16
CA PRO A 23 12.50 16.29 2.20
C PRO A 23 12.72 15.66 0.81
N TRP A 24 13.93 15.18 0.53
CA TRP A 24 14.31 14.65 -0.79
C TRP A 24 13.36 13.53 -1.28
N GLY A 25 12.91 12.66 -0.36
CA GLY A 25 11.97 11.57 -0.70
C GLY A 25 10.58 12.07 -1.10
N LEU A 26 10.03 13.06 -0.39
CA LEU A 26 8.72 13.66 -0.71
C LEU A 26 8.71 14.36 -2.08
N ARG A 27 9.86 14.89 -2.51
CA ARG A 27 10.02 15.50 -3.84
C ARG A 27 10.09 14.49 -4.99
N ARG A 28 10.21 13.19 -4.69
CA ARG A 28 10.39 12.11 -5.67
C ARG A 28 9.32 11.03 -5.61
N ILE A 29 8.38 11.14 -4.67
CA ILE A 29 7.18 10.31 -4.68
C ILE A 29 6.29 10.74 -5.85
N ALA A 30 5.98 9.78 -6.72
CA ALA A 30 4.91 9.96 -7.69
C ALA A 30 3.57 9.98 -6.95
N PRO A 31 2.59 10.79 -7.38
CA PRO A 31 1.23 10.66 -6.89
C PRO A 31 0.78 9.21 -7.04
N TYR A 32 0.03 8.72 -6.05
CA TYR A 32 -0.64 7.44 -6.22
C TYR A 32 -1.54 7.54 -7.46
N PRO A 33 -1.55 6.54 -8.36
CA PRO A 33 -2.42 6.55 -9.51
C PRO A 33 -3.87 6.80 -9.08
N PRO A 34 -4.66 7.56 -9.86
CA PRO A 34 -6.08 7.71 -9.57
C PRO A 34 -6.73 6.33 -9.58
N VAL A 35 -7.41 6.00 -8.50
CA VAL A 35 -8.25 4.82 -8.42
C VAL A 35 -9.67 5.28 -8.69
N ASP A 36 -10.28 4.78 -9.76
CA ASP A 36 -11.70 4.98 -9.98
C ASP A 36 -12.46 4.38 -8.80
N GLY A 37 -13.36 5.17 -8.22
CA GLY A 37 -14.17 4.72 -7.09
C GLY A 37 -15.02 3.49 -7.46
N PRO A 38 -15.43 2.70 -6.46
CA PRO A 38 -16.29 1.54 -6.73
C PRO A 38 -17.59 1.96 -7.41
N VAL A 39 -18.10 1.11 -8.30
CA VAL A 39 -19.38 1.32 -9.02
C VAL A 39 -20.59 1.30 -8.06
N TYR A 40 -20.40 0.88 -6.81
CA TYR A 40 -21.43 0.83 -5.78
C TYR A 40 -21.22 1.93 -4.72
N ALA A 41 -22.32 2.43 -4.15
CA ALA A 41 -22.32 3.41 -3.08
C ALA A 41 -22.49 2.79 -1.69
N THR A 42 -23.15 1.63 -1.58
CA THR A 42 -23.38 0.96 -0.30
C THR A 42 -23.40 -0.55 -0.48
N VAL A 43 -22.89 -1.28 0.51
CA VAL A 43 -23.01 -2.75 0.58
C VAL A 43 -23.81 -3.11 1.82
N ARG A 44 -24.78 -4.02 1.68
CA ARG A 44 -25.57 -4.56 2.77
C ARG A 44 -25.50 -6.08 2.79
N LEU A 45 -25.63 -6.66 3.98
CA LEU A 45 -25.79 -8.10 4.11
C LEU A 45 -27.25 -8.47 3.87
N ASP A 46 -27.47 -9.43 2.98
CA ASP A 46 -28.76 -10.08 2.82
C ASP A 46 -28.98 -11.05 3.99
N PRO A 47 -30.02 -10.87 4.82
CA PRO A 47 -30.19 -11.67 6.03
C PRO A 47 -30.57 -13.12 5.75
N GLU A 48 -31.17 -13.44 4.61
CA GLU A 48 -31.60 -14.80 4.27
C GLU A 48 -30.43 -15.61 3.73
N THR A 49 -29.71 -15.04 2.76
CA THR A 49 -28.64 -15.73 2.04
C THR A 49 -27.27 -15.53 2.67
N GLN A 50 -27.13 -14.57 3.58
CA GLN A 50 -25.85 -14.16 4.16
C GLN A 50 -24.83 -13.73 3.09
N THR A 51 -25.32 -13.11 2.01
CA THR A 51 -24.50 -12.60 0.91
C THR A 51 -24.50 -11.07 0.84
N ALA A 52 -23.47 -10.50 0.22
CA ALA A 52 -23.36 -9.06 0.03
C ALA A 52 -24.28 -8.59 -1.12
N ARG A 53 -25.03 -7.51 -0.87
CA ARG A 53 -25.81 -6.77 -1.88
C ARG A 53 -25.20 -5.40 -2.09
N TYR A 54 -24.69 -5.18 -3.30
CA TYR A 54 -24.11 -3.92 -3.73
C TYR A 54 -25.20 -3.03 -4.30
N LEU A 55 -25.28 -1.78 -3.84
CA LEU A 55 -26.29 -0.81 -4.24
C LEU A 55 -25.60 0.42 -4.84
N ASP A 56 -26.14 0.93 -5.94
CA ASP A 56 -25.71 2.21 -6.51
C ASP A 56 -26.21 3.41 -5.68
N THR A 57 -25.92 4.63 -6.13
CA THR A 57 -26.34 5.87 -5.45
C THR A 57 -27.86 6.07 -5.40
N SER A 58 -28.61 5.40 -6.27
CA SER A 58 -30.08 5.39 -6.27
C SER A 58 -30.67 4.27 -5.39
N GLY A 59 -29.82 3.41 -4.83
CA GLY A 59 -30.22 2.26 -4.01
C GLY A 59 -30.61 1.04 -4.84
N VAL A 60 -30.31 1.02 -6.14
CA VAL A 60 -30.62 -0.11 -7.03
C VAL A 60 -29.50 -1.14 -6.94
N PRO A 61 -29.81 -2.45 -6.88
CA PRO A 61 -28.81 -3.50 -6.90
C PRO A 61 -27.92 -3.41 -8.15
N THR A 62 -26.61 -3.41 -7.92
CA THR A 62 -25.59 -3.44 -8.97
C THR A 62 -24.70 -4.67 -8.84
N MET A 63 -23.89 -4.92 -9.86
CA MET A 63 -22.96 -6.04 -9.87
C MET A 63 -21.92 -5.87 -8.76
N SER A 64 -21.55 -6.96 -8.10
CA SER A 64 -20.33 -6.98 -7.28
C SER A 64 -19.14 -6.62 -8.16
N PRO A 65 -18.15 -5.88 -7.66
CA PRO A 65 -16.88 -5.75 -8.35
C PRO A 65 -16.31 -7.14 -8.69
N GLY A 66 -15.68 -7.27 -9.85
CA GLY A 66 -14.82 -8.41 -10.10
C GLY A 66 -13.72 -8.43 -9.06
N HIS A 67 -13.40 -9.61 -8.52
CA HIS A 67 -12.22 -9.77 -7.69
C HIS A 67 -11.01 -9.94 -8.61
N GLY A 68 -9.95 -9.16 -8.41
CA GLY A 68 -8.66 -9.42 -9.03
C GLY A 68 -8.16 -10.78 -8.55
N THR A 69 -7.83 -11.70 -9.46
CA THR A 69 -7.08 -12.88 -9.06
C THR A 69 -5.64 -12.45 -8.88
N SER A 70 -5.08 -12.63 -7.68
CA SER A 70 -3.67 -12.36 -7.39
C SER A 70 -2.79 -12.86 -8.54
N SER A 71 -2.03 -11.96 -9.16
CA SER A 71 -1.01 -12.35 -10.11
C SER A 71 0.21 -12.78 -9.31
N GLY A 72 0.51 -14.08 -9.29
CA GLY A 72 1.77 -14.58 -8.76
C GLY A 72 2.91 -14.11 -9.66
N THR A 73 3.58 -13.02 -9.27
CA THR A 73 4.78 -12.57 -9.95
C THR A 73 5.97 -13.29 -9.31
N ASN A 74 6.60 -14.21 -10.04
CA ASN A 74 7.86 -14.85 -9.61
C ASN A 74 9.02 -14.21 -10.39
N PRO A 75 9.51 -13.02 -9.99
CA PRO A 75 10.69 -12.45 -10.62
C PRO A 75 11.90 -13.32 -10.27
N ALA A 76 12.68 -13.70 -11.29
CA ALA A 76 13.95 -14.37 -11.07
C ALA A 76 14.95 -13.40 -10.46
N THR A 77 14.98 -13.28 -9.13
CA THR A 77 16.03 -12.58 -8.37
C THR A 77 17.27 -13.46 -8.25
N GLY A 78 17.76 -13.97 -9.39
CA GLY A 78 18.97 -14.78 -9.42
C GLY A 78 20.18 -13.95 -9.03
N THR A 79 20.57 -13.92 -7.75
CA THR A 79 21.91 -13.53 -7.35
C THR A 79 22.84 -14.66 -7.74
N THR A 80 23.50 -14.57 -8.90
CA THR A 80 24.63 -15.45 -9.18
C THR A 80 25.67 -15.22 -8.07
N GLY A 81 25.94 -16.26 -7.29
CA GLY A 81 27.00 -16.24 -6.29
C GLY A 81 28.34 -16.04 -6.97
N GLN A 82 28.76 -14.79 -7.13
CA GLN A 82 30.15 -14.47 -7.44
C GLN A 82 30.98 -14.80 -6.19
N GLY A 83 31.32 -16.07 -6.02
CA GLY A 83 32.14 -16.51 -4.89
C GLY A 83 32.51 -17.99 -4.85
N ASP A 84 31.63 -18.90 -5.25
CA ASP A 84 31.92 -20.33 -5.13
C ASP A 84 31.51 -21.10 -6.39
N ARG A 85 32.43 -21.94 -6.87
CA ARG A 85 32.30 -22.75 -8.07
C ARG A 85 31.57 -24.06 -7.75
N ASN A 86 30.39 -23.98 -7.16
CA ASN A 86 29.53 -25.15 -7.01
C ASN A 86 28.22 -24.94 -7.77
N SER A 87 27.76 -25.97 -8.46
CA SER A 87 26.63 -25.99 -9.40
C SER A 87 25.27 -25.85 -8.70
N ASP A 88 25.11 -24.82 -7.87
CA ASP A 88 23.89 -24.61 -7.10
C ASP A 88 22.98 -23.66 -7.87
N SER A 89 21.79 -24.17 -8.21
CA SER A 89 20.72 -23.42 -8.86
C SER A 89 20.46 -22.09 -8.13
N PRO A 90 20.25 -20.97 -8.85
CA PRO A 90 19.92 -19.71 -8.21
C PRO A 90 18.67 -19.86 -7.34
N ASP A 91 18.69 -19.29 -6.14
CA ASP A 91 17.52 -19.17 -5.28
C ASP A 91 16.45 -18.32 -6.02
N SER A 92 15.18 -18.70 -5.88
CA SER A 92 14.05 -18.04 -6.54
C SER A 92 13.11 -17.54 -5.47
N ASP A 93 13.03 -16.21 -5.31
CA ASP A 93 12.05 -15.59 -4.44
C ASP A 93 10.66 -15.70 -5.06
N THR A 94 9.74 -16.38 -4.37
CA THR A 94 8.32 -16.37 -4.74
C THR A 94 7.62 -15.19 -4.05
N GLY A 95 7.05 -14.28 -4.84
CA GLY A 95 6.22 -13.17 -4.37
C GLY A 95 4.77 -13.35 -4.80
N ASN A 96 3.83 -13.10 -3.88
CA ASN A 96 2.41 -12.97 -4.23
C ASN A 96 2.04 -11.50 -4.11
N ASP A 97 1.73 -10.85 -5.24
CA ASP A 97 1.15 -9.52 -5.23
C ASP A 97 -0.31 -9.67 -4.79
N THR A 98 -0.62 -9.18 -3.59
CA THR A 98 -1.96 -9.22 -3.03
C THR A 98 -2.60 -7.85 -3.24
N ASP A 99 -3.29 -7.69 -4.37
CA ASP A 99 -4.19 -6.58 -4.62
C ASP A 99 -5.59 -6.94 -4.10
N GLN A 100 -5.79 -6.77 -2.79
CA GLN A 100 -7.10 -6.78 -2.15
C GLN A 100 -7.62 -5.36 -2.02
#